data_AF-E2B2I0-F1
#
_entry.id   AF-E2B2I0-F1
#
_cell.length_a   1.000
_cell.length_b   1.000
_cell.length_c   1.000
_cell.angle_alpha   90.00
_cell.angle_beta   90.00
_cell.angle_gamma   90.00
#
_symmetry.space_group_name_H-M   'P 1'
#
loop_
_entity.id
_entity.type
_entity.pdbx_description
1 polymer ?
#
loop_
_entity_poly.entity_id
_entity_poly.type
_entity_poly.pdbx_seq_one_letter_code
_entity_poly.pdbx_strand_id
1 'polypeptide(L)'
;MRSLLTTALCLFMAVCILANDFERGERKTGDHSVTDEFIIEPEFPWIALEVTIDITCPPNETITYVKISSIKHDKDVSYQLLAGNVGTSSLVVVATGKIGEGLSLRVQGYCINLNTIISDASE
;
A
#
# COMPACT_ATOMS: atom_id res chain seq x y z
N MET A 1 30.86 25.20 9.80
CA MET A 1 29.41 25.10 9.51
C MET A 1 29.05 24.13 8.39
N ARG A 2 29.90 23.93 7.36
CA ARG A 2 29.62 23.02 6.22
C ARG A 2 29.55 21.52 6.60
N SER A 3 30.28 21.10 7.63
CA SER A 3 30.33 19.70 8.09
C SER A 3 29.08 19.23 8.85
N LEU A 4 28.32 20.14 9.47
CA LEU A 4 27.10 19.82 10.21
C LEU A 4 25.91 19.57 9.27
N LEU A 5 25.90 20.26 8.12
CA LEU A 5 24.88 20.08 7.07
C LEU A 5 24.98 18.70 6.42
N THR A 6 26.18 18.21 6.16
CA THR A 6 26.39 16.88 5.56
C THR A 6 26.00 15.75 6.51
N THR A 7 26.30 15.86 7.80
CA THR A 7 25.89 14.86 8.79
C THR A 7 24.39 14.84 9.03
N ALA A 8 23.74 16.02 9.05
CA ALA A 8 22.29 16.11 9.17
C ALA A 8 21.59 15.51 7.95
N LEU A 9 22.07 15.79 6.73
CA LEU A 9 21.50 15.25 5.49
C LEU A 9 21.57 13.71 5.45
N CYS A 10 22.68 13.12 5.91
CA CYS A 10 22.79 11.66 6.03
C CYS A 10 21.86 11.07 7.09
N LEU A 11 21.63 11.76 8.21
CA LEU A 11 20.66 11.32 9.22
C LEU A 11 19.23 11.34 8.68
N PHE A 12 18.84 12.36 7.89
CA PHE A 12 17.51 12.42 7.28
C PHE A 12 17.28 11.29 6.26
N MET A 13 18.29 10.91 5.49
CA MET A 13 18.20 9.77 4.55
C MET A 13 18.09 8.42 5.27
N ALA A 14 18.68 8.28 6.47
CA ALA A 14 18.65 7.04 7.24
C ALA A 14 17.28 6.75 7.90
N VAL A 15 16.44 7.78 8.10
CA VAL A 15 15.10 7.63 8.70
C VAL A 15 14.06 7.10 7.69
N CYS A 16 14.35 7.12 6.39
CA CYS A 16 13.39 6.72 5.36
C CYS A 16 13.21 5.19 5.19
N ILE A 17 13.91 4.35 5.95
CA ILE A 17 14.01 2.90 5.68
C ILE A 17 13.10 2.05 6.59
N LEU A 18 12.36 2.65 7.54
CA LEU A 18 11.67 1.89 8.59
C LEU A 18 10.13 1.76 8.43
N ALA A 19 9.60 1.90 7.22
CA ALA A 19 8.21 1.57 6.94
C ALA A 19 8.13 0.73 5.67
N ASN A 20 8.10 -0.60 5.82
CA ASN A 20 7.76 -1.50 4.71
C ASN A 20 6.23 -1.47 4.51
N ASP A 21 5.68 -0.30 4.24
CA ASP A 21 4.30 -0.19 3.75
C ASP A 21 4.33 -0.36 2.23
N PHE A 22 3.36 -1.08 1.67
CA PHE A 22 3.09 -0.99 0.25
C PHE A 22 2.15 0.18 0.01
N GLU A 23 2.67 1.26 -0.56
CA GLU A 23 1.89 2.46 -0.85
C GLU A 23 2.06 2.87 -2.31
N ARG A 24 0.95 3.10 -3.01
CA ARG A 24 0.91 3.47 -4.42
C ARG A 24 -0.15 4.51 -4.69
N GLY A 25 0.22 5.50 -5.50
CA GLY A 25 -0.69 6.55 -5.96
C GLY A 25 -0.90 7.63 -4.91
N GLU A 26 -1.94 8.42 -5.09
CA GLU A 26 -2.27 9.56 -4.23
C GLU A 26 -3.79 9.70 -4.13
N ARG A 27 -4.26 10.14 -2.96
CA ARG A 27 -5.67 10.44 -2.76
C ARG A 27 -6.08 11.66 -3.57
N LYS A 28 -7.20 11.55 -4.28
CA LYS A 28 -7.81 12.62 -5.06
C LYS A 28 -9.14 13.06 -4.48
N THR A 29 -9.51 14.32 -4.74
CA THR A 29 -10.87 14.79 -4.49
C THR A 29 -11.85 13.94 -5.29
N GLY A 30 -12.91 13.44 -4.64
CA GLY A 30 -13.86 12.53 -5.26
C GLY A 30 -13.54 11.04 -5.09
N ASP A 31 -12.38 10.69 -4.51
CA ASP A 31 -12.09 9.32 -4.14
C ASP A 31 -13.09 8.81 -3.08
N HIS A 32 -13.51 7.56 -3.24
CA HIS A 32 -14.19 6.82 -2.19
C HIS A 32 -13.47 5.50 -1.88
N SER A 33 -13.64 5.02 -0.65
CA SER A 33 -13.05 3.76 -0.19
C SER A 33 -13.80 2.60 -0.84
N VAL A 34 -13.08 1.72 -1.51
CA VAL A 34 -13.61 0.42 -1.98
C VAL A 34 -13.20 -0.72 -1.07
N THR A 35 -12.06 -0.57 -0.39
CA THR A 35 -11.53 -1.52 0.58
C THR A 35 -10.96 -0.77 1.78
N ASP A 36 -11.35 -1.16 3.00
CA ASP A 36 -10.69 -0.81 4.26
C ASP A 36 -10.89 -2.00 5.20
N GLU A 37 -9.98 -2.96 5.13
CA GLU A 37 -10.12 -4.23 5.83
C GLU A 37 -8.84 -4.65 6.54
N PHE A 38 -9.01 -5.57 7.49
CA PHE A 38 -7.92 -6.16 8.25
C PHE A 38 -7.76 -7.62 7.88
N ILE A 39 -6.54 -8.02 7.55
CA ILE A 39 -6.18 -9.41 7.30
C ILE A 39 -5.32 -9.89 8.47
N ILE A 40 -5.74 -10.97 9.11
CA ILE A 40 -5.04 -11.56 10.25
C ILE A 40 -4.81 -13.04 9.97
N GLU A 41 -3.56 -13.39 9.71
CA GLU A 41 -3.11 -14.78 9.59
C GLU A 41 -2.27 -15.15 10.82
N PRO A 42 -2.56 -16.29 11.47
CA PRO A 42 -1.89 -16.69 12.72
C PRO A 42 -0.44 -17.13 12.46
N GLU A 43 0.40 -17.06 13.49
CA GLU A 43 1.82 -17.39 13.35
C GLU A 43 2.04 -18.92 13.24
N PHE A 44 2.87 -19.36 12.29
CA PHE A 44 3.24 -20.77 12.11
C PHE A 44 4.76 -20.96 12.16
N PRO A 45 5.31 -21.76 13.11
CA PRO A 45 6.76 -21.80 13.39
C PRO A 45 7.70 -22.17 12.23
N TRP A 46 7.19 -22.88 11.22
CA TRP A 46 8.03 -23.53 10.21
C TRP A 46 7.80 -23.02 8.78
N ILE A 47 6.80 -22.16 8.58
CA ILE A 47 6.43 -21.65 7.26
C ILE A 47 6.33 -20.13 7.30
N ALA A 48 6.66 -19.51 6.17
CA ALA A 48 6.27 -18.14 5.89
C ALA A 48 4.83 -18.15 5.38
N LEU A 49 4.01 -17.24 5.88
CA LEU A 49 2.65 -17.07 5.38
C LEU A 49 2.63 -16.10 4.21
N GLU A 50 1.77 -16.41 3.25
CA GLU A 50 1.54 -15.61 2.07
C GLU A 50 0.05 -15.37 1.91
N VAL A 51 -0.32 -14.11 1.67
CA VAL A 51 -1.70 -13.71 1.38
C VAL A 51 -1.71 -12.93 0.07
N THR A 52 -2.65 -13.30 -0.80
CA THR A 52 -2.97 -12.54 -2.02
C THR A 52 -4.09 -11.56 -1.71
N ILE A 53 -3.85 -10.29 -2.01
CA ILE A 53 -4.75 -9.16 -1.76
C ILE A 53 -5.19 -8.65 -3.13
N ASP A 54 -6.49 -8.71 -3.40
CA ASP A 54 -7.11 -8.17 -4.61
C ASP A 54 -7.92 -6.92 -4.25
N ILE A 55 -7.61 -5.82 -4.92
CA ILE A 55 -8.36 -4.57 -4.83
C ILE A 55 -8.96 -4.32 -6.20
N THR A 56 -10.29 -4.30 -6.26
CA THR A 56 -11.03 -4.10 -7.51
C THR A 56 -12.04 -2.97 -7.35
N CYS A 57 -11.98 -2.00 -8.26
CA CYS A 57 -12.96 -0.92 -8.35
C CYS A 57 -14.23 -1.37 -9.09
N PRO A 58 -15.37 -0.70 -8.82
CA PRO A 58 -16.56 -0.78 -9.66
C PRO A 58 -16.31 -0.45 -11.15
N PRO A 59 -17.22 -0.83 -12.05
CA PRO A 59 -17.14 -0.46 -13.46
C PRO A 59 -17.09 1.06 -13.66
N ASN A 60 -16.34 1.52 -14.68
CA ASN A 60 -16.09 2.94 -14.99
C ASN A 60 -15.32 3.72 -13.91
N GLU A 61 -14.61 3.01 -13.05
CA GLU A 61 -13.77 3.60 -12.02
C GLU A 61 -12.34 3.07 -12.12
N THR A 62 -11.43 3.80 -11.49
CA THR A 62 -10.02 3.46 -11.49
C THR A 62 -9.40 3.66 -10.13
N ILE A 63 -8.40 2.84 -9.81
CA ILE A 63 -7.66 2.90 -8.57
C ILE A 63 -6.81 4.18 -8.58
N THR A 64 -6.94 5.00 -7.54
CA THR A 64 -6.14 6.20 -7.34
C THR A 64 -5.11 6.04 -6.24
N TYR A 65 -5.45 5.26 -5.20
CA TYR A 65 -4.60 5.06 -4.05
C TYR A 65 -4.78 3.66 -3.44
N VAL A 66 -3.66 3.03 -3.12
CA VAL A 66 -3.60 1.78 -2.37
C VAL A 66 -2.57 1.90 -1.27
N LYS A 67 -2.92 1.46 -0.07
CA LYS A 67 -2.01 1.29 1.05
C LYS A 67 -2.23 -0.05 1.73
N ILE A 68 -1.16 -0.81 1.89
CA ILE A 68 -1.12 -2.03 2.68
C ILE A 68 -0.02 -1.85 3.71
N SER A 69 -0.40 -1.93 4.97
CA SER A 69 0.51 -1.68 6.09
C SER A 69 0.40 -2.80 7.11
N SER A 70 1.54 -3.17 7.71
CA SER A 70 1.52 -4.03 8.87
C SER A 70 0.97 -3.24 10.07
N ILE A 71 0.00 -3.82 10.78
CA ILE A 71 -0.52 -3.26 12.03
C ILE A 71 0.54 -3.40 13.14
N LYS A 72 1.39 -4.44 13.05
CA LYS A 72 2.51 -4.66 13.96
C LYS A 72 3.77 -4.03 13.37
N HIS A 73 4.23 -2.94 13.99
CA HIS A 73 5.36 -2.14 13.52
C HIS A 73 6.72 -2.87 13.46
N ASP A 74 6.84 -4.04 14.10
CA ASP A 74 8.07 -4.82 14.23
C ASP A 74 8.13 -6.04 13.29
N LYS A 75 7.09 -6.25 12.47
CA LYS A 75 7.00 -7.41 11.58
C LYS A 75 7.44 -7.06 10.17
N ASP A 76 8.45 -7.78 9.69
CA ASP A 76 8.96 -7.66 8.33
C ASP A 76 7.99 -8.32 7.35
N VAL A 77 7.24 -7.51 6.61
CA VAL A 77 6.36 -7.98 5.53
C VAL A 77 6.95 -7.55 4.19
N SER A 78 7.07 -8.51 3.27
CA SER A 78 7.44 -8.27 1.89
C SER A 78 6.20 -8.15 1.03
N TYR A 79 6.17 -7.18 0.12
CA TYR A 79 5.04 -6.98 -0.80
C TYR A 79 5.49 -7.10 -2.25
N GLN A 80 4.76 -7.88 -3.03
CA GLN A 80 5.00 -8.06 -4.45
C GLN A 80 3.72 -7.74 -5.25
N LEU A 81 3.81 -6.75 -6.13
CA LEU A 81 2.74 -6.47 -7.09
C LEU A 81 2.72 -7.56 -8.17
N LEU A 82 1.63 -8.29 -8.28
CA LEU A 82 1.46 -9.34 -9.28
C LEU A 82 0.77 -8.85 -10.56
N ALA A 83 -0.24 -7.97 -10.42
CA ALA A 83 -1.03 -7.48 -11.54
C ALA A 83 -1.66 -6.12 -11.25
N GLY A 84 -1.97 -5.37 -12.33
CA GLY A 84 -2.60 -4.06 -12.23
C GLY A 84 -1.67 -2.96 -11.74
N ASN A 85 -2.21 -1.75 -11.56
CA ASN A 85 -1.52 -0.61 -10.96
C ASN A 85 -2.53 0.48 -10.59
N VAL A 86 -2.07 1.58 -10.02
CA VAL A 86 -2.84 2.83 -9.99
C VAL A 86 -3.16 3.24 -11.43
N GLY A 87 -4.40 3.65 -11.68
CA GLY A 87 -4.92 3.93 -13.02
C GLY A 87 -5.59 2.74 -13.71
N THR A 88 -5.57 1.54 -13.13
CA THR A 88 -6.38 0.39 -13.59
C THR A 88 -7.58 0.12 -12.68
N SER A 89 -8.54 -0.69 -13.15
CA SER A 89 -9.73 -1.06 -12.37
C SER A 89 -9.46 -2.12 -11.30
N SER A 90 -8.35 -2.84 -11.37
CA SER A 90 -7.95 -3.82 -10.36
C SER A 90 -6.45 -3.84 -10.14
N LEU A 91 -6.02 -4.29 -8.96
CA LEU A 91 -4.63 -4.42 -8.55
C LEU A 91 -4.48 -5.60 -7.58
N VAL A 92 -3.48 -6.45 -7.81
CA VAL A 92 -3.22 -7.66 -7.00
C VAL A 92 -1.83 -7.59 -6.38
N VAL A 93 -1.75 -7.68 -5.05
CA VAL A 93 -0.50 -7.71 -4.28
C VAL A 93 -0.41 -8.99 -3.49
N VAL A 94 0.76 -9.62 -3.48
CA VAL A 94 1.09 -10.66 -2.51
C VAL A 94 1.84 -10.04 -1.34
N ALA A 95 1.36 -10.30 -0.13
CA ALA A 95 2.05 -9.98 1.10
C ALA A 95 2.61 -11.28 1.72
N THR A 96 3.92 -11.30 1.95
CA THR A 96 4.63 -12.46 2.52
C THR A 96 5.23 -12.07 3.87
N GLY A 97 4.83 -12.79 4.91
CA GLY A 97 5.39 -12.66 6.25
C GLY A 97 6.69 -13.46 6.37
N LYS A 98 7.45 -13.20 7.44
CA LYS A 98 8.63 -13.99 7.76
C LYS A 98 8.25 -15.38 8.30
N ILE A 99 9.14 -16.35 8.15
CA ILE A 99 8.97 -17.68 8.75
C ILE A 99 8.77 -17.55 10.26
N GLY A 100 7.75 -18.21 10.80
CA GLY A 100 7.44 -18.16 12.22
C GLY A 100 6.64 -16.92 12.64
N GLU A 101 6.32 -16.03 11.70
CA GLU A 101 5.53 -14.84 11.95
C GLU A 101 4.17 -14.94 11.26
N GLY A 102 3.14 -14.45 11.93
CA GLY A 102 1.82 -14.26 11.33
C GLY A 102 1.79 -12.98 10.49
N LEU A 103 0.67 -12.76 9.80
CA LEU A 103 0.40 -11.51 9.10
C LEU A 103 -0.71 -10.76 9.83
N SER A 104 -0.53 -9.45 10.01
CA SER A 104 -1.58 -8.58 10.54
C SER A 104 -1.52 -7.30 9.75
N LEU A 105 -2.37 -7.19 8.74
CA LEU A 105 -2.32 -6.16 7.71
C LEU A 105 -3.59 -5.32 7.75
N ARG A 106 -3.45 -4.03 7.49
CA ARG A 106 -4.57 -3.17 7.08
C ARG A 106 -4.43 -2.86 5.59
N VAL A 107 -5.48 -3.15 4.83
CA VAL A 107 -5.57 -2.91 3.40
C VAL A 107 -6.53 -1.76 3.17
N GLN A 108 -6.07 -0.75 2.45
CA GLN A 108 -6.88 0.40 2.07
C GLN A 108 -6.78 0.59 0.55
N GLY A 109 -7.93 0.64 -0.11
CA GLY A 109 -8.06 0.84 -1.56
C GLY A 109 -9.09 1.91 -1.86
N TYR A 110 -8.71 2.85 -2.71
CA TYR A 110 -9.57 3.97 -3.12
C TYR A 110 -9.68 4.06 -4.63
N CYS A 111 -10.90 4.38 -5.06
CA CYS A 111 -11.25 4.51 -6.46
C CYS A 111 -11.91 5.85 -6.71
N ILE A 112 -11.84 6.28 -7.97
CA ILE A 112 -12.53 7.46 -8.46
C ILE A 112 -13.31 7.11 -9.73
N ASN A 113 -14.46 7.74 -9.89
CA ASN A 113 -15.24 7.63 -11.11
C ASN A 113 -14.57 8.40 -12.25
N LEU A 114 -14.42 7.78 -13.43
CA LEU A 114 -13.77 8.45 -14.56
C LEU A 114 -14.57 9.65 -15.08
N ASN A 115 -15.89 9.65 -14.91
CA ASN A 115 -16.74 10.74 -15.36
C ASN A 115 -16.55 12.02 -14.54
N THR A 116 -16.15 11.91 -13.27
CA THR A 116 -15.87 13.07 -12.42
C THR A 116 -14.52 13.70 -12.74
N ILE A 117 -13.60 12.98 -13.38
CA ILE A 117 -12.32 13.54 -13.84
C ILE A 117 -12.52 14.36 -15.13
N ILE A 118 -13.43 13.91 -16.00
CA ILE A 118 -13.67 14.55 -17.31
C ILE A 118 -14.39 15.90 -17.13
N SER A 119 -15.23 16.06 -16.11
CA SER A 119 -15.86 17.36 -15.80
C SER A 119 -14.84 18.42 -15.42
N ASP A 120 -13.87 18.07 -14.57
CA ASP A 120 -12.89 19.03 -14.03
C ASP A 120 -11.84 19.47 -15.06
N ALA A 121 -11.62 18.67 -16.11
CA ALA A 121 -10.70 19.03 -17.20
C ALA A 121 -11.31 19.97 -18.26
N SER A 122 -12.60 20.31 -18.12
CA SER A 122 -13.36 21.10 -19.09
C SER A 122 -13.74 22.51 -18.62
N GLU A 123 -13.26 22.93 -17.45
CA GLU A 123 -13.43 24.29 -16.90
C GLU A 123 -12.19 25.18 -17.05
#